data_AF-A0A955P408-F1
#
_entry.id   AF-A0A955P408-F1
#
_cell.length_a   1.000
_cell.length_b   1.000
_cell.length_c   1.000
_cell.angle_alpha   90.00
_cell.angle_beta   90.00
_cell.angle_gamma   90.00
#
_symmetry.space_group_name_H-M   'P 1'
#
loop_
_entity.id
_entity.type
_entity.pdbx_description
1 polymer ?
#
loop_
_entity_poly.entity_id
_entity_poly.type
_entity_poly.pdbx_seq_one_letter_code
_entity_poly.pdbx_strand_id
1 'polypeptide(L)'
;MLTGLAKSRVKKVLDQFEETTLVPIVPGEGEKWCVSVAKSIETTHEEIKRTLEEHQDAYARILDEDPGLSARVRELREKESGSVEQLIAFLGKTQFAEARVKQTSENSWEPTTDLEVLRGDILDWITTTRALHEEIETWYVEAFYRERGEPG
;
A
#
# COMPACT_ATOMS: atom_id res chain seq x y z
N MET A 1 2.68 9.90 -20.40
CA MET A 1 1.69 10.63 -19.56
C MET A 1 0.84 9.70 -18.67
N LEU A 2 1.26 8.43 -18.47
CA LEU A 2 0.54 7.43 -17.66
C LEU A 2 0.81 7.59 -16.14
N THR A 3 1.97 8.13 -15.76
CA THR A 3 2.43 8.21 -14.36
C THR A 3 1.63 9.18 -13.48
N GLY A 4 1.15 10.31 -14.02
CA GLY A 4 0.44 11.32 -13.21
C GLY A 4 -0.94 10.88 -12.71
N LEU A 5 -1.66 10.06 -13.49
CA LEU A 5 -2.99 9.57 -13.10
C LEU A 5 -2.89 8.40 -12.11
N ALA A 6 -1.92 7.50 -12.28
CA ALA A 6 -1.60 6.45 -11.31
C ALA A 6 -1.21 7.05 -9.95
N LYS A 7 -0.30 8.04 -9.94
CA LYS A 7 0.10 8.80 -8.75
C LYS A 7 -1.08 9.30 -7.94
N SER A 8 -1.99 10.00 -8.63
CA SER A 8 -3.14 10.63 -7.98
C SER A 8 -4.10 9.62 -7.36
N ARG A 9 -4.22 8.42 -7.94
CA ARG A 9 -5.08 7.34 -7.45
C ARG A 9 -4.48 6.65 -6.23
N VAL A 10 -3.22 6.19 -6.34
CA VAL A 10 -2.53 5.52 -5.23
C VAL A 10 -2.42 6.44 -4.02
N LYS A 11 -2.01 7.69 -4.23
CA LYS A 11 -1.96 8.67 -3.14
C LYS A 11 -3.32 8.81 -2.45
N LYS A 12 -4.39 8.97 -3.24
CA LYS A 12 -5.74 9.16 -2.71
C LYS A 12 -6.22 7.94 -1.91
N VAL A 13 -5.99 6.72 -2.39
CA VAL A 13 -6.44 5.52 -1.67
C VAL A 13 -5.62 5.29 -0.40
N LEU A 14 -4.31 5.58 -0.41
CA LEU A 14 -3.47 5.51 0.78
C LEU A 14 -3.84 6.58 1.82
N ASP A 15 -4.18 7.81 1.39
CA ASP A 15 -4.67 8.87 2.27
C ASP A 15 -5.99 8.45 2.95
N GLN A 16 -6.94 7.89 2.20
CA GLN A 16 -8.20 7.39 2.74
C GLN A 16 -8.01 6.20 3.69
N PHE A 17 -7.07 5.31 3.37
CA PHE A 17 -6.76 4.18 4.22
C PHE A 17 -6.11 4.64 5.54
N GLU A 18 -5.19 5.61 5.48
CA GLU A 18 -4.59 6.22 6.67
C GLU A 18 -5.65 6.90 7.54
N GLU A 19 -6.53 7.73 6.96
CA GLU A 19 -7.63 8.37 7.67
C GLU A 19 -8.52 7.35 8.41
N THR A 20 -8.84 6.24 7.75
CA THR A 20 -9.62 5.15 8.35
C THR A 20 -8.86 4.49 9.51
N THR A 21 -7.56 4.27 9.33
CA THR A 21 -6.70 3.57 10.29
C THR A 21 -6.41 4.42 11.53
N LEU A 22 -6.31 5.75 11.37
CA LEU A 22 -6.08 6.71 12.44
C LEU A 22 -7.29 6.93 13.36
N VAL A 23 -8.49 6.45 12.98
CA VAL A 23 -9.66 6.51 13.86
C VAL A 23 -9.33 5.83 15.19
N PRO A 24 -9.47 6.53 16.33
CA PRO A 24 -9.17 5.95 17.64
C PRO A 24 -9.99 4.69 17.90
N ILE A 25 -9.34 3.68 18.47
CA ILE A 25 -10.00 2.43 18.86
C ILE A 25 -10.63 2.68 20.24
N VAL A 26 -11.94 2.85 20.26
CA VAL A 26 -12.71 3.09 21.50
C VAL A 26 -13.18 1.75 22.07
N PRO A 27 -13.21 1.55 23.41
CA PRO A 27 -13.82 0.37 24.02
C PRO A 27 -15.21 0.08 23.46
N GLY A 28 -15.47 -1.17 23.08
CA GLY A 28 -16.73 -1.58 22.44
C GLY A 28 -16.85 -1.26 20.94
N GLU A 29 -15.97 -0.45 20.35
CA GLU A 29 -15.97 -0.15 18.90
C GLU A 29 -14.90 -0.90 18.10
N GLY A 30 -14.14 -1.81 18.73
CA GLY A 30 -13.06 -2.54 18.08
C GLY A 30 -13.50 -3.34 16.84
N GLU A 31 -14.70 -3.93 16.85
CA GLU A 31 -15.26 -4.64 15.71
C GLU A 31 -15.47 -3.69 14.53
N LYS A 32 -16.11 -2.54 14.79
CA LYS A 32 -16.42 -1.53 13.78
C LYS A 32 -15.14 -0.94 13.17
N TRP A 33 -14.10 -0.76 13.98
CA TRP A 33 -12.78 -0.37 13.51
C TRP A 33 -12.20 -1.43 12.56
N CYS A 34 -12.18 -2.71 12.98
CA CYS A 34 -11.68 -3.80 12.14
C CYS A 34 -12.44 -3.90 10.80
N VAL A 35 -13.77 -3.80 10.82
CA VAL A 35 -14.61 -3.84 9.61
C VAL A 35 -14.28 -2.67 8.68
N SER A 36 -14.08 -1.47 9.23
CA SER A 36 -13.72 -0.29 8.42
C SER A 36 -12.33 -0.45 7.80
N VAL A 37 -11.35 -0.90 8.58
CA VAL A 37 -9.98 -1.15 8.13
C VAL A 37 -9.93 -2.24 7.06
N ALA A 38 -10.65 -3.35 7.24
CA ALA A 38 -10.70 -4.45 6.27
C ALA A 38 -11.23 -3.98 4.90
N LYS A 39 -12.30 -3.17 4.87
CA LYS A 39 -12.83 -2.59 3.63
C LYS A 39 -11.85 -1.64 2.96
N SER A 40 -11.14 -0.84 3.75
CA SER A 40 -10.09 0.05 3.24
C SER A 40 -8.90 -0.73 2.69
N ILE A 41 -8.54 -1.86 3.30
CA ILE A 41 -7.53 -2.81 2.77
C ILE A 41 -7.96 -3.36 1.41
N GLU A 42 -9.19 -3.86 1.29
CA GLU A 42 -9.74 -4.40 0.04
C GLU A 42 -9.71 -3.35 -1.09
N THR A 43 -10.19 -2.14 -0.79
CA THR A 43 -10.18 -1.02 -1.75
C THR A 43 -8.76 -0.63 -2.16
N THR A 44 -7.84 -0.56 -1.20
CA THR A 44 -6.42 -0.24 -1.44
C THR A 44 -5.76 -1.32 -2.29
N HIS A 45 -6.05 -2.59 -2.02
CA HIS A 45 -5.50 -3.72 -2.74
C HIS A 45 -5.89 -3.70 -4.23
N GLU A 46 -7.16 -3.40 -4.55
CA GLU A 46 -7.62 -3.28 -5.94
C GLU A 46 -6.90 -2.17 -6.70
N GLU A 47 -6.73 -0.99 -6.09
CA GLU A 47 -6.07 0.15 -6.74
C GLU A 47 -4.55 -0.02 -6.86
N ILE A 48 -3.89 -0.61 -5.86
CA ILE A 48 -2.47 -0.96 -5.95
C ILE A 48 -2.28 -1.99 -7.06
N LYS A 49 -3.06 -3.08 -7.08
CA LYS A 49 -2.95 -4.10 -8.12
C LYS A 49 -3.08 -3.52 -9.53
N ARG A 50 -4.07 -2.66 -9.75
CA ARG A 50 -4.24 -1.96 -11.03
C ARG A 50 -3.01 -1.11 -11.40
N THR A 51 -2.44 -0.41 -10.42
CA THR A 51 -1.24 0.40 -10.63
C THR A 51 -0.02 -0.47 -10.97
N LEU A 52 0.13 -1.63 -10.33
CA LEU A 52 1.20 -2.56 -10.65
C LEU A 52 1.10 -3.09 -12.08
N GLU A 53 -0.11 -3.39 -12.56
CA GLU A 53 -0.34 -3.77 -13.96
C GLU A 53 0.12 -2.67 -14.93
N GLU A 54 -0.16 -1.40 -14.61
CA GLU A 54 0.33 -0.25 -15.38
C GLU A 54 1.87 -0.12 -15.34
N HIS A 55 2.50 -0.42 -14.20
CA HIS A 55 3.96 -0.43 -14.07
C HIS A 55 4.63 -1.55 -14.87
N GLN A 56 4.00 -2.73 -15.00
CA GLN A 56 4.55 -3.83 -15.79
C GLN A 56 4.82 -3.44 -17.24
N ASP A 57 3.87 -2.75 -17.87
CA ASP A 57 4.01 -2.25 -19.25
C ASP A 57 5.15 -1.23 -19.36
N ALA A 58 5.28 -0.34 -18.38
CA ALA A 58 6.34 0.66 -18.35
C ALA A 58 7.73 0.05 -18.12
N TYR A 59 7.83 -0.97 -17.25
CA TYR A 59 9.06 -1.72 -17.06
C TYR A 59 9.49 -2.46 -18.33
N ALA A 60 8.56 -3.07 -19.06
CA ALA A 60 8.87 -3.76 -20.30
C ALA A 60 9.51 -2.82 -21.34
N ARG A 61 8.92 -1.61 -21.51
CA ARG A 61 9.47 -0.59 -22.42
C ARG A 61 10.88 -0.15 -22.03
N ILE A 62 11.10 0.11 -20.73
CA ILE A 62 12.44 0.50 -20.24
C ILE A 62 13.46 -0.60 -20.51
N LEU A 63 13.10 -1.88 -20.33
CA LEU A 63 14.03 -2.99 -20.55
C LEU A 63 14.32 -3.23 -22.04
N ASP A 64 13.37 -2.93 -22.92
CA ASP A 64 13.60 -2.96 -24.37
C ASP A 64 14.57 -1.85 -24.80
N GLU A 65 14.50 -0.67 -24.16
CA GLU A 65 15.34 0.49 -24.44
C GLU A 65 16.73 0.41 -23.79
N ASP A 66 16.81 0.04 -22.51
CA ASP A 66 18.05 -0.12 -21.73
C ASP A 66 18.04 -1.41 -20.89
N PRO A 67 18.52 -2.54 -21.46
CA PRO A 67 18.65 -3.81 -20.75
C PRO A 67 19.57 -3.74 -19.50
N GLY A 68 20.43 -2.72 -19.40
CA GLY A 68 21.31 -2.48 -18.25
C GLY A 68 20.54 -2.17 -16.97
N LEU A 69 19.28 -1.76 -17.07
CA LEU A 69 18.41 -1.45 -15.94
C LEU A 69 17.68 -2.68 -15.36
N SER A 70 17.92 -3.88 -15.91
CA SER A 70 17.27 -5.13 -15.50
C SER A 70 17.35 -5.45 -13.99
N ALA A 71 18.50 -5.20 -13.36
CA ALA A 71 18.67 -5.42 -11.93
C ALA A 71 17.76 -4.49 -11.10
N ARG A 72 17.64 -3.23 -11.51
CA ARG A 72 16.82 -2.22 -10.83
C ARG A 72 15.33 -2.48 -11.01
N VAL A 73 14.90 -2.84 -12.22
CA VAL A 73 13.50 -3.23 -12.48
C VAL A 73 13.12 -4.44 -11.64
N ARG A 74 14.01 -5.42 -11.49
CA ARG A 74 13.77 -6.58 -10.63
C ARG A 74 13.56 -6.17 -9.17
N GLU A 75 14.44 -5.33 -8.63
CA GLU A 75 14.33 -4.83 -7.25
C GLU A 75 13.00 -4.12 -7.00
N LEU A 76 12.58 -3.23 -7.91
CA LEU A 76 11.31 -2.51 -7.76
C LEU A 76 10.11 -3.45 -7.80
N ARG A 77 10.10 -4.43 -8.71
CA ARG A 77 9.04 -5.46 -8.78
C ARG A 77 8.97 -6.31 -7.52
N GLU A 78 10.12 -6.66 -6.93
CA GLU A 78 10.17 -7.41 -5.67
C GLU A 78 9.59 -6.59 -4.51
N LYS A 79 9.93 -5.29 -4.41
CA LYS A 79 9.34 -4.39 -3.41
C LYS A 79 7.83 -4.23 -3.58
N GLU A 80 7.35 -4.09 -4.82
CA GLU A 80 5.93 -4.00 -5.15
C GLU A 80 5.16 -5.27 -4.76
N SER A 81 5.69 -6.45 -5.09
CA SER A 81 5.10 -7.74 -4.70
C SER A 81 5.04 -7.87 -3.18
N GLY A 82 6.15 -7.55 -2.49
CA GLY A 82 6.21 -7.59 -1.04
C GLY A 82 5.19 -6.66 -0.37
N SER A 83 4.98 -5.46 -0.93
CA SER A 83 3.97 -4.52 -0.42
C SER A 83 2.55 -5.10 -0.54
N VAL A 84 2.21 -5.74 -1.68
CA VAL A 84 0.90 -6.39 -1.88
C VAL A 84 0.72 -7.59 -0.96
N GLU A 85 1.73 -8.44 -0.81
CA GLU A 85 1.69 -9.59 0.10
C GLU A 85 1.45 -9.16 1.54
N GLN A 86 2.11 -8.07 1.97
CA GLN A 86 1.93 -7.52 3.30
C GLN A 86 0.52 -6.95 3.51
N LEU A 87 -0.06 -6.31 2.49
CA LEU A 87 -1.44 -5.84 2.54
C LEU A 87 -2.45 -6.98 2.70
N ILE A 88 -2.26 -8.10 1.98
CA ILE A 88 -3.08 -9.31 2.13
C ILE A 88 -2.92 -9.90 3.54
N ALA A 89 -1.69 -9.90 4.09
CA ALA A 89 -1.46 -10.35 5.46
C ALA A 89 -2.20 -9.48 6.47
N PHE A 90 -2.27 -8.16 6.26
CA PHE A 90 -3.07 -7.27 7.11
C PHE A 90 -4.56 -7.56 7.04
N LEU A 91 -5.09 -7.93 5.88
CA LEU A 91 -6.50 -8.34 5.77
C LEU A 91 -6.78 -9.54 6.67
N GLY A 92 -5.93 -10.57 6.62
CA GLY A 92 -6.05 -11.76 7.47
C GLY A 92 -5.92 -11.43 8.97
N LYS A 93 -4.94 -10.59 9.34
CA LYS A 93 -4.78 -10.12 10.73
C LYS A 93 -6.00 -9.33 11.22
N THR A 94 -6.56 -8.46 10.37
CA THR A 94 -7.72 -7.63 10.69
C THR A 94 -8.98 -8.48 10.87
N GLN A 95 -9.24 -9.44 9.98
CA GLN A 95 -10.35 -10.37 10.09
C GLN A 95 -10.24 -11.27 11.33
N PHE A 96 -9.02 -11.72 11.66
CA PHE A 96 -8.77 -12.49 12.87
C PHE A 96 -9.02 -11.65 14.13
N ALA A 97 -8.58 -10.39 14.13
CA ALA A 97 -8.83 -9.46 15.23
C ALA A 97 -10.34 -9.19 15.40
N GLU A 98 -11.06 -8.96 14.30
CA GLU A 98 -12.52 -8.78 14.30
C GLU A 98 -13.23 -9.97 14.98
N ALA A 99 -12.87 -11.20 14.60
CA ALA A 99 -13.46 -12.40 15.18
C ALA A 99 -13.19 -12.53 16.69
N ARG A 100 -11.99 -12.13 17.15
CA ARG A 100 -11.65 -12.11 18.59
C ARG A 100 -12.42 -11.04 19.36
N VAL A 101 -12.58 -9.85 18.79
CA VAL A 101 -13.37 -8.78 19.42
C VAL A 101 -14.82 -9.22 19.59
N LYS A 102 -15.43 -9.83 18.57
CA LYS A 102 -16.81 -10.36 18.63
C LYS A 102 -17.03 -11.41 19.72
N GLN A 103 -16.02 -12.21 20.05
CA GLN A 103 -16.12 -13.26 21.07
C GLN A 103 -15.98 -12.71 22.49
N THR A 104 -15.46 -11.50 22.65
CA THR A 104 -15.26 -10.89 23.97
C THR A 104 -16.44 -9.98 24.29
N SER A 105 -16.99 -10.07 25.51
CA SER A 105 -18.23 -9.35 25.86
C SER A 105 -18.08 -7.83 25.69
N GLU A 106 -19.13 -7.18 25.14
CA GLU A 106 -19.18 -5.76 24.74
C GLU A 106 -18.69 -4.76 25.80
N ASN A 107 -18.71 -5.14 27.09
CA ASN A 107 -18.41 -4.24 28.21
C ASN A 107 -17.00 -4.37 28.79
N SER A 108 -16.11 -5.21 28.25
CA SER A 108 -14.77 -5.43 28.85
C SER A 108 -13.59 -5.35 27.89
N TRP A 109 -13.81 -5.14 26.60
CA TRP A 109 -12.70 -5.03 25.65
C TRP A 109 -12.11 -3.62 25.66
N GLU A 110 -11.08 -3.41 26.48
CA GLU A 110 -10.12 -2.34 26.27
C GLU A 110 -9.44 -2.52 24.90
N PRO A 111 -8.98 -1.45 24.21
CA PRO A 111 -8.17 -1.58 23.01
C PRO A 111 -6.99 -2.48 23.36
N THR A 112 -6.98 -3.70 22.82
CA THR A 112 -5.90 -4.61 23.15
C THR A 112 -4.63 -4.10 22.51
N THR A 113 -3.51 -4.35 23.19
CA THR A 113 -2.17 -4.18 22.63
C THR A 113 -2.08 -4.72 21.21
N ASP A 114 -2.77 -5.82 20.90
CA ASP A 114 -2.81 -6.44 19.57
C ASP A 114 -3.41 -5.52 18.49
N LEU A 115 -4.51 -4.80 18.77
CA LEU A 115 -5.13 -3.89 17.80
C LEU A 115 -4.31 -2.63 17.58
N GLU A 116 -3.72 -2.11 18.66
CA GLU A 116 -2.83 -0.95 18.60
C GLU A 116 -1.53 -1.26 17.84
N VAL A 117 -0.97 -2.47 18.03
CA VAL A 117 0.16 -2.99 17.24
C VAL A 117 -0.24 -3.14 15.77
N LEU A 118 -1.39 -3.75 15.49
CA LEU A 118 -1.88 -3.88 14.11
C LEU A 118 -2.06 -2.51 13.44
N ARG A 119 -2.61 -1.52 14.16
CA ARG A 119 -2.72 -0.14 13.66
C ARG A 119 -1.34 0.44 13.33
N GLY A 120 -0.37 0.29 14.23
CA GLY A 120 1.01 0.73 14.00
C GLY A 120 1.63 0.10 12.76
N ASP A 121 1.57 -1.23 12.65
CA ASP A 121 2.10 -1.97 11.50
C ASP A 121 1.49 -1.49 10.16
N ILE A 122 0.17 -1.22 10.15
CA ILE A 122 -0.52 -0.73 8.95
C ILE A 122 -0.04 0.68 8.58
N LEU A 123 0.09 1.59 9.54
CA LEU A 123 0.55 2.96 9.29
C LEU A 123 1.99 3.00 8.77
N ASP A 124 2.86 2.15 9.32
CA ASP A 124 4.24 1.99 8.85
C ASP A 124 4.28 1.47 7.41
N TRP A 125 3.41 0.52 7.07
CA TRP A 125 3.28 0.03 5.70
C TRP A 125 2.74 1.10 4.74
N ILE A 126 1.76 1.91 5.14
CA ILE A 126 1.25 3.02 4.32
C ILE A 126 2.40 3.98 3.99
N THR A 127 3.20 4.35 5.00
CA THR A 127 4.34 5.24 4.85
C THR A 127 5.39 4.66 3.90
N THR A 128 5.75 3.39 4.09
CA THR A 128 6.73 2.68 3.27
C THR A 128 6.25 2.56 1.81
N THR A 129 4.96 2.27 1.62
CA THR A 129 4.35 2.14 0.29
C THR A 129 4.32 3.49 -0.44
N ARG A 130 4.01 4.59 0.24
CA ARG A 130 4.14 5.94 -0.34
C ARG A 130 5.55 6.20 -0.85
N ALA A 131 6.57 5.92 -0.03
CA ALA A 131 7.96 6.11 -0.40
C ALA A 131 8.37 5.24 -1.61
N LEU A 132 7.89 4.00 -1.68
CA LEU A 132 8.11 3.12 -2.84
C LEU A 132 7.51 3.70 -4.12
N HIS A 133 6.27 4.20 -4.08
CA HIS A 133 5.64 4.81 -5.25
C HIS A 133 6.37 6.09 -5.70
N GLU A 134 6.85 6.91 -4.78
CA GLU A 134 7.68 8.07 -5.11
C GLU A 134 9.04 7.68 -5.72
N GLU A 135 9.68 6.62 -5.20
CA GLU A 135 10.93 6.05 -5.74
C GLU A 135 10.72 5.59 -7.19
N ILE A 136 9.64 4.83 -7.45
CA ILE A 136 9.30 4.30 -8.77
C ILE A 136 9.05 5.44 -9.76
N GLU A 137 8.26 6.45 -9.37
CA GLU A 137 7.96 7.59 -10.24
C GLU A 137 9.21 8.41 -10.58
N THR A 138 10.03 8.71 -9.57
CA THR A 138 11.27 9.45 -9.77
C THR A 138 12.18 8.70 -10.73
N TRP A 139 12.32 7.39 -10.52
CA TRP A 139 13.12 6.54 -11.39
C TRP A 139 12.57 6.47 -12.82
N TYR A 140 11.25 6.37 -13.00
CA TYR A 140 10.64 6.42 -14.33
C TYR A 140 10.95 7.73 -15.05
N VAL A 141 10.83 8.85 -14.36
CA VAL A 141 11.13 10.17 -14.91
C VAL A 141 12.60 10.26 -15.33
N GLU A 142 13.53 9.82 -14.48
CA GLU A 142 14.96 9.81 -14.78
C GLU A 142 15.33 8.88 -15.95
N ALA A 143 14.72 7.69 -16.01
CA ALA A 143 14.94 6.75 -17.11
C ALA A 143 14.50 7.34 -18.45
N PHE A 144 13.34 8.01 -18.50
CA PHE A 144 12.86 8.71 -19.70
C PHE A 144 13.70 9.95 -20.07
N TYR A 145 14.23 10.69 -19.10
CA TYR A 145 15.07 11.86 -19.40
C TYR A 145 16.47 11.48 -19.90
N ARG A 146 17.05 10.36 -19.43
CA ARG A 146 18.29 9.80 -20.01
C ARG A 146 18.15 9.52 -21.51
N GLU A 147 16.95 9.14 -21.94
CA GLU A 147 16.63 8.83 -23.33
C GLU A 147 16.71 10.04 -24.27
N ARG A 148 16.39 11.26 -23.79
CA ARG A 148 16.33 12.46 -24.65
C ARG A 148 17.65 13.21 -24.79
N GLY A 149 18.67 12.84 -24.01
CA GLY A 149 19.97 13.52 -24.03
C GLY A 149 19.91 15.01 -23.65
N GLU A 150 18.81 15.49 -23.06
CA GLU A 150 18.70 16.87 -22.58
C GLU A 150 19.27 16.96 -21.16
N PRO A 151 20.34 17.76 -20.94
CA PRO A 151 20.74 18.12 -19.59
C PRO A 151 19.86 19.28 -19.10
N GLY A 152 18.97 19.00 -18.15
CA GLY A 152 18.29 20.01 -17.33
C GLY A 152 16.82 20.22 -17.63
#